data_AF-A0A7K4IHB7-F1
#
_entry.id   AF-A0A7K4IHB7-F1
#
_cell.length_a   1.000
_cell.length_b   1.000
_cell.length_c   1.000
_cell.angle_alpha   90.00
_cell.angle_beta   90.00
_cell.angle_gamma   90.00
#
_symmetry.space_group_name_H-M   'P 1'
#
loop_
_entity.id
_entity.type
_entity.pdbx_description
1 polymer ?
#
loop_
_entity_poly.entity_id
_entity_poly.type
_entity_poly.pdbx_seq_one_letter_code
_entity_poly.pdbx_strand_id
1 'polypeptide(L)'
;MEETRSYAVGHFAFGYILSKSTSTSLKIKLNIPLALALAVIPDVDIFIQKVIATFEHRGPTHSIIMASIVFVPIFIMYRTRAAPYFVALIQHSLVGDLIAGRSQILWPLTTQNYGSNVGIKDPTNIALEWAIFLVSIVVMVKTKDIADLLSRRASNLILIIPTFTVLLPTFMAYPMDVSLALVPPHVAYLVIFLASIIITCRKFLVMPRQA
;
A
#
# COMPACT_ATOMS: atom_id res chain seq x y z
N MET A 1 22.96 2.81 -1.81
CA MET A 1 22.81 3.86 -0.77
C MET A 1 21.37 4.42 -0.67
N GLU A 2 20.45 4.10 -1.59
CA GLU A 2 19.02 4.49 -1.52
C GLU A 2 18.12 3.49 -0.77
N GLU A 3 18.56 2.24 -0.55
CA GLU A 3 17.85 1.16 0.17
C GLU A 3 17.56 1.42 1.67
N THR A 4 17.74 2.65 2.16
CA THR A 4 17.52 3.03 3.56
C THR A 4 16.37 4.02 3.76
N ARG A 5 15.50 4.16 2.74
CA ARG A 5 14.41 5.17 2.68
C ARG A 5 13.14 4.56 2.04
N SER A 6 12.12 4.23 2.83
CA SER A 6 10.83 3.62 2.42
C SER A 6 9.87 3.63 3.62
N TYR A 7 8.60 3.92 3.36
CA TYR A 7 7.62 4.10 4.42
C TYR A 7 6.83 2.79 4.62
N ALA A 8 7.42 1.83 5.32
CA ALA A 8 7.03 0.43 5.18
C ALA A 8 5.58 0.12 5.60
N VAL A 9 5.19 0.39 6.86
CA VAL A 9 3.83 0.12 7.34
C VAL A 9 2.89 1.30 7.07
N GLY A 10 3.45 2.50 7.11
CA GLY A 10 2.69 3.72 6.98
C GLY A 10 1.99 3.86 5.62
N HIS A 11 2.52 3.30 4.53
CA HIS A 11 1.82 3.29 3.23
C HIS A 11 0.48 2.56 3.30
N PHE A 12 0.40 1.40 3.96
CA PHE A 12 -0.87 0.69 4.14
C PHE A 12 -1.85 1.49 4.99
N ALA A 13 -1.36 2.06 6.09
CA ALA A 13 -2.18 2.78 7.03
C ALA A 13 -2.73 4.08 6.40
N PHE A 14 -1.90 4.88 5.71
CA PHE A 14 -2.37 6.05 4.97
C PHE A 14 -3.26 5.68 3.79
N GLY A 15 -2.86 4.69 2.99
CA GLY A 15 -3.67 4.17 1.89
C GLY A 15 -5.07 3.80 2.36
N TYR A 16 -5.16 3.04 3.44
CA TYR A 16 -6.44 2.69 4.04
C TYR A 16 -7.22 3.91 4.56
N ILE A 17 -6.61 4.76 5.40
CA ILE A 17 -7.31 5.90 6.03
C ILE A 17 -7.85 6.86 4.96
N LEU A 18 -7.03 7.20 3.97
CA LEU A 18 -7.38 8.16 2.92
C LEU A 18 -8.42 7.56 1.97
N SER A 19 -8.26 6.30 1.54
CA SER A 19 -9.28 5.62 0.74
C SER A 19 -10.59 5.47 1.50
N LYS A 20 -10.56 5.13 2.78
CA LYS A 20 -11.75 5.00 3.62
C LYS A 20 -12.46 6.34 3.74
N SER A 21 -11.74 7.40 4.07
CA SER A 21 -12.28 8.75 4.19
C SER A 21 -12.91 9.24 2.89
N THR A 22 -12.22 9.01 1.76
CA THR A 22 -12.72 9.33 0.42
C THR A 22 -13.98 8.53 0.10
N SER A 23 -13.97 7.22 0.37
CA SER A 23 -15.12 6.35 0.11
C SER A 23 -16.35 6.72 0.95
N THR A 24 -16.16 7.07 2.23
CA THR A 24 -17.24 7.52 3.11
C THR A 24 -17.82 8.84 2.61
N SER A 25 -16.97 9.81 2.27
CA SER A 25 -17.39 11.13 1.77
C SER A 25 -18.20 11.03 0.48
N LEU A 26 -17.80 10.11 -0.41
CA LEU A 26 -18.47 9.88 -1.69
C LEU A 26 -19.60 8.82 -1.61
N LYS A 27 -19.85 8.24 -0.42
CA LYS A 27 -20.84 7.16 -0.19
C LYS A 27 -20.62 5.93 -1.09
N ILE A 28 -19.37 5.52 -1.24
CA ILE A 28 -18.94 4.40 -2.09
C ILE A 28 -18.52 3.23 -1.21
N LYS A 29 -18.93 2.01 -1.58
CA LYS A 29 -18.44 0.80 -0.93
C LYS A 29 -16.98 0.55 -1.33
N LEU A 30 -16.08 0.63 -0.36
CA LEU A 30 -14.66 0.40 -0.58
C LEU A 30 -14.32 -1.09 -0.65
N ASN A 31 -13.54 -1.49 -1.65
CA ASN A 31 -12.83 -2.77 -1.66
C ASN A 31 -11.48 -2.57 -0.97
N ILE A 32 -11.42 -2.89 0.33
CA ILE A 32 -10.23 -2.63 1.16
C ILE A 32 -8.99 -3.37 0.65
N PRO A 33 -9.05 -4.68 0.29
CA PRO A 33 -7.92 -5.37 -0.34
C PRO A 33 -7.30 -4.63 -1.53
N LEU A 34 -8.15 -4.11 -2.43
CA LEU A 34 -7.68 -3.39 -3.61
C LEU A 34 -7.04 -2.04 -3.25
N ALA A 35 -7.62 -1.31 -2.29
CA ALA A 35 -7.03 -0.06 -1.81
C ALA A 35 -5.65 -0.28 -1.16
N LEU A 36 -5.52 -1.31 -0.33
CA LEU A 36 -4.25 -1.67 0.31
C LEU A 36 -3.20 -2.11 -0.71
N ALA A 37 -3.58 -2.86 -1.75
CA ALA A 37 -2.65 -3.26 -2.81
C ALA A 37 -2.18 -2.05 -3.63
N LEU A 38 -3.08 -1.14 -3.99
CA LEU A 38 -2.72 0.08 -4.72
C LEU A 38 -1.85 1.03 -3.88
N ALA A 39 -1.95 0.98 -2.55
CA ALA A 39 -1.14 1.79 -1.66
C ALA A 39 0.36 1.48 -1.70
N VAL A 40 0.73 0.28 -2.16
CA VAL A 40 2.12 -0.20 -2.19
C VAL A 40 2.56 -0.66 -3.59
N ILE A 41 1.68 -0.56 -4.59
CA ILE A 41 2.03 -0.97 -5.96
C ILE A 41 3.13 -0.10 -6.60
N PRO A 42 3.35 1.19 -6.23
CA PRO A 42 4.46 1.97 -6.77
C PRO A 42 5.83 1.30 -6.55
N ASP A 43 6.07 0.77 -5.34
CA ASP A 43 7.30 0.08 -4.93
C ASP A 43 7.57 -1.25 -5.65
N VAL A 44 6.66 -1.71 -6.52
CA VAL A 44 6.94 -2.88 -7.38
C VAL A 44 8.11 -2.58 -8.32
N ASP A 45 8.36 -1.31 -8.64
CA ASP A 45 9.52 -0.89 -9.40
C ASP A 45 10.88 -1.27 -8.79
N ILE A 46 10.97 -1.50 -7.46
CA ILE A 46 12.18 -2.00 -6.81
C ILE A 46 12.58 -3.37 -7.39
N PHE A 47 11.59 -4.19 -7.74
CA PHE A 47 11.82 -5.46 -8.40
C PHE A 47 12.10 -5.27 -9.89
N ILE A 48 11.40 -4.34 -10.54
CA ILE A 48 11.58 -4.05 -11.98
C ILE A 48 13.00 -3.53 -12.24
N GLN A 49 13.51 -2.62 -11.42
CA GLN A 49 14.87 -2.08 -11.48
C GLN A 49 15.92 -3.20 -11.49
N LYS A 50 15.72 -4.27 -10.71
CA LYS A 50 16.66 -5.39 -10.63
C LYS A 50 16.74 -6.20 -11.93
N VAL A 51 15.69 -6.14 -12.75
CA VAL A 51 15.62 -6.83 -14.05
C VAL A 51 15.95 -5.87 -15.20
N ILE A 52 15.52 -4.62 -15.10
CA ILE A 52 15.65 -3.57 -16.10
C ILE A 52 16.42 -2.41 -15.48
N ALA A 53 17.74 -2.39 -15.68
CA ALA A 53 18.63 -1.42 -15.03
C ALA A 53 18.32 0.06 -15.35
N THR A 54 17.65 0.34 -16.47
CA THR A 54 17.24 1.70 -16.86
C THR A 54 15.94 2.16 -16.20
N PHE A 55 15.26 1.28 -15.46
CA PHE A 55 14.03 1.61 -14.73
C PHE A 55 14.40 2.02 -13.30
N GLU A 56 14.58 3.32 -13.09
CA GLU A 56 14.92 3.86 -11.76
C GLU A 56 13.72 3.74 -10.81
N HIS A 57 13.96 3.17 -9.61
CA HIS A 57 13.00 3.23 -8.50
C HIS A 57 12.68 4.69 -8.16
N ARG A 58 11.42 4.97 -7.79
CA ARG A 58 10.93 6.34 -7.51
C ARG A 58 10.89 7.28 -8.70
N GLY A 59 10.93 6.71 -9.90
CA GLY A 59 10.68 7.38 -11.16
C GLY A 59 9.20 7.29 -11.58
N PRO A 60 8.88 6.67 -12.72
CA PRO A 60 7.53 6.70 -13.31
C PRO A 60 6.40 6.18 -12.42
N THR A 61 6.63 5.13 -11.63
CA THR A 61 5.63 4.48 -10.75
C THR A 61 5.23 5.34 -9.56
N HIS A 62 6.11 6.25 -9.12
CA HIS A 62 5.86 7.20 -8.04
C HIS A 62 5.41 8.57 -8.57
N SER A 63 5.20 8.72 -9.88
CA SER A 63 4.71 9.98 -10.45
C SER A 63 3.19 10.11 -10.36
N ILE A 64 2.73 11.26 -9.89
CA ILE A 64 1.29 11.60 -9.87
C ILE A 64 0.79 11.83 -11.30
N ILE A 65 1.64 12.33 -12.19
CA ILE A 65 1.27 12.56 -13.59
C ILE A 65 0.99 11.21 -14.25
N MET A 66 1.88 10.24 -14.05
CA MET A 66 1.70 8.89 -14.57
C MET A 66 0.51 8.18 -13.94
N ALA A 67 0.36 8.28 -12.61
CA ALA A 67 -0.81 7.77 -11.92
C ALA A 67 -2.10 8.36 -12.50
N SER A 68 -2.12 9.68 -12.76
CA SER A 68 -3.27 10.38 -13.34
C SER A 68 -3.57 9.88 -14.75
N ILE A 69 -2.56 9.77 -15.62
CA ILE A 69 -2.72 9.26 -17.00
C ILE A 69 -3.32 7.85 -16.98
N VAL A 70 -2.79 6.95 -16.14
CA VAL A 70 -3.32 5.59 -15.99
C VAL A 70 -4.76 5.61 -15.46
N PHE A 71 -5.08 6.52 -14.55
CA PHE A 71 -6.41 6.62 -13.98
C PHE A 71 -7.43 7.35 -14.86
N VAL A 72 -7.04 8.11 -15.90
CA VAL A 72 -8.00 8.74 -16.82
C VAL A 72 -9.00 7.73 -17.41
N PRO A 73 -8.59 6.63 -18.07
CA PRO A 73 -9.54 5.64 -18.58
C PRO A 73 -10.34 4.96 -17.46
N ILE A 74 -9.74 4.76 -16.28
CA ILE A 74 -10.41 4.18 -15.12
C ILE A 74 -11.50 5.13 -14.60
N PHE A 75 -11.25 6.44 -14.54
CA PHE A 75 -12.24 7.45 -14.18
C PHE A 75 -13.33 7.59 -15.24
N ILE A 76 -13.02 7.46 -16.53
CA ILE A 76 -14.05 7.46 -17.58
C ILE A 76 -15.02 6.28 -17.38
N MET A 77 -14.49 5.09 -17.07
CA MET A 77 -15.28 3.86 -16.91
C MET A 77 -16.01 3.79 -15.57
N TYR A 78 -15.32 4.04 -14.46
CA TYR A 78 -15.81 3.82 -13.10
C TYR A 78 -16.24 5.11 -12.39
N ARG A 79 -16.00 6.27 -13.01
CA ARG A 79 -16.35 7.60 -12.48
C ARG A 79 -15.82 7.79 -11.07
N THR A 80 -16.62 8.39 -10.19
CA THR A 80 -16.27 8.66 -8.79
C THR A 80 -15.95 7.40 -7.98
N ARG A 81 -16.37 6.20 -8.42
CA ARG A 81 -16.02 4.92 -7.76
C ARG A 81 -14.53 4.61 -7.83
N ALA A 82 -13.79 5.18 -8.77
CA ALA A 82 -12.35 5.04 -8.85
C ALA A 82 -11.61 5.93 -7.83
N ALA A 83 -12.24 6.99 -7.31
CA ALA A 83 -11.56 8.02 -6.52
C ALA A 83 -10.85 7.48 -5.26
N PRO A 84 -11.46 6.59 -4.44
CA PRO A 84 -10.77 6.04 -3.27
C PRO A 84 -9.49 5.26 -3.65
N TYR A 85 -9.49 4.60 -4.80
CA TYR A 85 -8.37 3.80 -5.31
C TYR A 85 -7.26 4.68 -5.90
N PHE A 86 -7.64 5.76 -6.59
CA PHE A 86 -6.70 6.78 -7.04
C PHE A 86 -5.98 7.41 -5.85
N VAL A 87 -6.73 7.78 -4.82
CA VAL A 87 -6.18 8.32 -3.56
C VAL A 87 -5.25 7.31 -2.89
N ALA A 88 -5.60 6.02 -2.88
CA ALA A 88 -4.72 4.97 -2.36
C ALA A 88 -3.39 4.89 -3.13
N LEU A 89 -3.42 5.05 -4.46
CA LEU A 89 -2.21 5.03 -5.28
C LEU A 89 -1.34 6.28 -5.03
N ILE A 90 -1.92 7.47 -5.18
CA ILE A 90 -1.13 8.71 -5.15
C ILE A 90 -0.64 9.10 -3.75
N GLN A 91 -1.26 8.59 -2.67
CA GLN A 91 -0.73 8.88 -1.32
C GLN A 91 0.70 8.38 -1.16
N HIS A 92 1.07 7.33 -1.89
CA HIS A 92 2.39 6.74 -1.78
C HIS A 92 3.45 7.80 -2.07
N SER A 93 3.27 8.54 -3.16
CA SER A 93 4.11 9.66 -3.56
C SER A 93 3.84 10.93 -2.76
N LEU A 94 2.57 11.30 -2.58
CA LEU A 94 2.17 12.59 -2.01
C LEU A 94 2.29 12.68 -0.50
N VAL A 95 2.33 11.55 0.19
CA VAL A 95 2.35 11.52 1.66
C VAL A 95 3.57 10.73 2.10
N GLY A 96 3.65 9.46 1.72
CA GLY A 96 4.75 8.60 2.16
C GLY A 96 6.11 9.12 1.71
N ASP A 97 6.32 9.23 0.39
CA ASP A 97 7.60 9.70 -0.13
C ASP A 97 7.90 11.15 0.22
N LEU A 98 6.91 12.05 0.25
CA LEU A 98 7.18 13.41 0.67
C LEU A 98 7.66 13.50 2.14
N ILE A 99 7.19 12.60 3.01
CA ILE A 99 7.55 12.59 4.44
C ILE A 99 8.82 11.81 4.72
N ALA A 100 9.07 10.68 4.05
CA ALA A 100 10.12 9.72 4.42
C ALA A 100 11.01 9.27 3.25
N GLY A 101 10.91 9.96 2.11
CA GLY A 101 11.58 9.57 0.89
C GLY A 101 11.88 10.73 -0.05
N ARG A 102 12.35 10.39 -1.23
CA ARG A 102 12.63 11.36 -2.29
C ARG A 102 12.29 10.73 -3.63
N SER A 103 11.33 11.29 -4.34
CA SER A 103 10.79 10.70 -5.56
C SER A 103 10.59 11.72 -6.66
N GLN A 104 10.61 11.27 -7.92
CA GLN A 104 10.33 12.08 -9.10
C GLN A 104 8.82 12.24 -9.30
N ILE A 105 8.15 12.92 -8.36
CA ILE A 105 6.68 13.04 -8.28
C ILE A 105 6.07 13.63 -9.56
N LEU A 106 6.82 14.47 -10.27
CA LEU A 106 6.41 15.18 -11.48
C LEU A 106 7.00 14.58 -12.77
N TRP A 107 7.55 13.37 -12.74
CA TRP A 107 8.01 12.69 -13.95
C TRP A 107 6.84 12.49 -14.94
N PRO A 108 7.01 12.68 -16.27
CA PRO A 108 8.25 12.97 -16.99
C PRO A 108 8.53 14.46 -17.21
N LEU A 109 7.73 15.38 -16.65
CA LEU A 109 7.96 16.82 -16.83
C LEU A 109 9.30 17.27 -16.25
N THR A 110 9.72 16.65 -15.14
CA THR A 110 11.04 16.84 -14.54
C THR A 110 11.48 15.55 -13.84
N THR A 111 12.79 15.33 -13.77
CA THR A 111 13.45 14.26 -13.01
C THR A 111 13.90 14.74 -11.61
N GLN A 112 13.49 15.93 -11.20
CA GLN A 112 13.80 16.46 -9.87
C GLN A 112 13.15 15.63 -8.77
N ASN A 113 13.95 15.27 -7.76
CA ASN A 113 13.51 14.51 -6.60
C ASN A 113 12.94 15.42 -5.50
N TYR A 114 11.68 15.19 -5.15
CA TYR A 114 10.93 15.89 -4.10
C TYR A 114 10.73 14.99 -2.88
N GLY A 115 10.74 15.59 -1.68
CA GLY A 115 10.48 14.91 -0.41
C GLY A 115 11.55 15.19 0.64
N SER A 116 11.30 14.71 1.85
CA SER A 116 12.20 14.87 2.99
C SER A 116 13.34 13.84 2.96
N ASN A 117 14.49 14.17 3.55
CA ASN A 117 15.61 13.22 3.64
C ASN A 117 15.58 12.38 4.93
N VAL A 118 14.40 12.17 5.52
CA VAL A 118 14.23 11.38 6.75
C VAL A 118 14.37 9.89 6.40
N GLY A 119 15.33 9.20 7.04
CA GLY A 119 15.56 7.77 6.80
C GLY A 119 14.55 6.87 7.51
N ILE A 120 14.42 5.60 7.08
CA ILE A 120 13.47 4.63 7.67
C ILE A 120 13.71 4.42 9.15
N LYS A 121 15.00 4.36 9.51
CA LYS A 121 15.46 4.13 10.87
C LYS A 121 15.48 5.40 11.73
N ASP A 122 15.08 6.54 11.17
CA ASP A 122 14.98 7.79 11.91
C ASP A 122 13.86 7.68 12.97
N PRO A 123 14.09 8.10 14.23
CA PRO A 123 13.07 8.04 15.27
C PRO A 123 11.78 8.77 14.91
N THR A 124 11.86 9.87 14.15
CA THR A 124 10.71 10.64 13.68
C THR A 124 9.87 9.81 12.72
N ASN A 125 10.53 9.12 11.78
CA ASN A 125 9.85 8.23 10.84
C ASN A 125 9.16 7.07 11.58
N ILE A 126 9.90 6.41 12.49
CA ILE A 126 9.37 5.30 13.28
C ILE A 126 8.15 5.75 14.09
N ALA A 127 8.22 6.91 14.75
CA ALA A 127 7.11 7.46 15.54
C ALA A 127 5.88 7.76 14.67
N LEU A 128 6.08 8.34 13.48
CA LEU A 128 4.99 8.61 12.54
C LEU A 128 4.36 7.30 12.04
N GLU A 129 5.16 6.33 11.61
CA GLU A 129 4.64 5.02 11.18
C GLU A 129 3.80 4.35 12.27
N TRP A 130 4.25 4.38 13.52
CA TRP A 130 3.49 3.87 14.66
C TRP A 130 2.19 4.65 14.89
N ALA A 131 2.24 5.98 14.90
CA ALA A 131 1.06 6.81 15.13
C ALA A 131 -0.03 6.53 14.08
N ILE A 132 0.35 6.52 12.81
CA ILE A 132 -0.56 6.31 11.69
C ILE A 132 -1.04 4.86 11.63
N PHE A 133 -0.18 3.88 11.93
CA PHE A 133 -0.59 2.49 12.11
C PHE A 133 -1.67 2.35 13.20
N LEU A 134 -1.45 2.89 14.40
CA LEU A 134 -2.40 2.80 15.50
C LEU A 134 -3.75 3.45 15.15
N VAL A 135 -3.71 4.63 14.53
CA VAL A 135 -4.94 5.30 14.02
C VAL A 135 -5.66 4.39 13.03
N SER A 136 -4.94 3.78 12.09
CA SER A 136 -5.55 2.90 11.10
C SER A 136 -6.24 1.68 11.75
N ILE A 137 -5.61 1.06 12.75
CA ILE A 137 -6.18 -0.09 13.47
C ILE A 137 -7.43 0.33 14.24
N VAL A 138 -7.40 1.46 14.94
CA VAL A 138 -8.57 2.00 15.63
C VAL A 138 -9.72 2.22 14.66
N VAL A 139 -9.45 2.84 13.51
CA VAL A 139 -10.45 3.08 12.46
C VAL A 139 -10.99 1.74 11.95
N MET A 140 -10.13 0.78 11.58
CA MET A 140 -10.54 -0.54 11.07
C MET A 140 -11.42 -1.32 12.05
N VAL A 141 -11.13 -1.24 13.35
CA VAL A 141 -11.95 -1.86 14.40
C VAL A 141 -13.30 -1.17 14.52
N LYS A 142 -13.31 0.17 14.60
CA LYS A 142 -14.55 0.96 14.77
C LYS A 142 -15.50 0.81 13.58
N THR A 143 -14.96 0.70 12.37
CA THR A 143 -15.74 0.52 11.14
C THR A 143 -16.09 -0.94 10.85
N LYS A 144 -15.61 -1.88 11.67
CA LYS A 144 -15.72 -3.34 11.48
C LYS A 144 -15.06 -3.83 10.18
N ASP A 145 -14.12 -3.06 9.63
CA ASP A 145 -13.42 -3.40 8.40
C ASP A 145 -12.51 -4.62 8.58
N ILE A 146 -12.00 -4.90 9.79
CA ILE A 146 -11.28 -6.16 10.08
C ILE A 146 -12.21 -7.37 9.89
N ALA A 147 -13.45 -7.29 10.38
CA ALA A 147 -14.42 -8.35 10.19
C ALA A 147 -14.79 -8.54 8.71
N ASP A 148 -14.85 -7.43 7.94
CA ASP A 148 -15.05 -7.48 6.49
C ASP A 148 -13.88 -8.14 5.76
N LEU A 149 -12.64 -7.82 6.15
CA LEU A 149 -11.43 -8.46 5.64
C LEU A 149 -11.38 -9.95 5.99
N LEU A 150 -11.85 -10.36 7.16
CA LEU A 150 -11.91 -11.77 7.55
C LEU A 150 -13.15 -12.51 6.99
N SER A 151 -13.93 -11.88 6.12
CA SER A 151 -15.02 -12.53 5.40
C SER A 151 -14.52 -13.36 4.21
N ARG A 152 -15.33 -14.30 3.70
CA ARG A 152 -14.95 -15.22 2.60
C ARG A 152 -15.15 -14.60 1.21
N ARG A 153 -14.54 -13.45 0.94
CA ARG A 153 -14.64 -12.73 -0.34
C ARG A 153 -13.45 -13.00 -1.24
N ALA A 154 -13.70 -13.30 -2.51
CA ALA A 154 -12.64 -13.55 -3.49
C ALA A 154 -11.66 -12.37 -3.65
N SER A 155 -12.14 -11.13 -3.46
CA SER A 155 -11.31 -9.92 -3.49
C SER A 155 -10.17 -9.93 -2.45
N ASN A 156 -10.30 -10.71 -1.38
CA ASN A 156 -9.28 -10.81 -0.35
C ASN A 156 -8.00 -11.49 -0.85
N LEU A 157 -8.06 -12.24 -1.96
CA LEU A 157 -6.85 -12.79 -2.59
C LEU A 157 -5.92 -11.69 -3.13
N ILE A 158 -6.43 -10.49 -3.37
CA ILE A 158 -5.60 -9.33 -3.77
C ILE A 158 -4.59 -8.98 -2.66
N LEU A 159 -4.88 -9.32 -1.39
CA LEU A 159 -3.97 -9.12 -0.26
C LEU A 159 -2.66 -9.89 -0.38
N ILE A 160 -2.52 -10.82 -1.33
CA ILE A 160 -1.24 -11.47 -1.63
C ILE A 160 -0.15 -10.42 -1.92
N ILE A 161 -0.48 -9.34 -2.64
CA ILE A 161 0.46 -8.25 -2.94
C ILE A 161 0.92 -7.53 -1.64
N PRO A 162 0.01 -6.98 -0.81
CA PRO A 162 0.32 -6.49 0.54
C PRO A 162 1.06 -7.48 1.44
N THR A 163 0.79 -8.78 1.31
CA THR A 163 1.43 -9.81 2.12
C THR A 163 2.91 -9.92 1.81
N PHE A 164 3.29 -10.00 0.53
CA PHE A 164 4.70 -10.08 0.14
C PHE A 164 5.49 -8.82 0.50
N THR A 165 4.85 -7.66 0.40
CA THR A 165 5.49 -6.37 0.70
C THR A 165 5.79 -6.17 2.18
N VAL A 166 5.02 -6.76 3.11
CA VAL A 166 5.40 -6.77 4.54
C VAL A 166 6.28 -7.98 4.92
N LEU A 167 6.10 -9.12 4.27
CA LEU A 167 6.81 -10.35 4.61
C LEU A 167 8.29 -10.27 4.25
N LEU A 168 8.62 -9.83 3.04
CA LEU A 168 10.00 -9.85 2.54
C LEU A 168 10.94 -8.92 3.33
N PRO A 169 10.59 -7.65 3.61
CA PRO A 169 11.50 -6.77 4.35
C PRO A 169 11.67 -7.23 5.80
N THR A 170 10.59 -7.72 6.42
CA THR A 170 10.59 -8.11 7.84
C THR A 170 11.41 -9.37 8.12
N PHE A 171 11.30 -10.39 7.27
CA PHE A 171 11.89 -11.71 7.55
C PHE A 171 13.11 -12.04 6.68
N MET A 172 13.28 -11.35 5.56
CA MET A 172 14.36 -11.61 4.60
C MET A 172 15.27 -10.40 4.37
N ALA A 173 15.01 -9.27 5.06
CA ALA A 173 15.69 -7.99 4.84
C ALA A 173 15.75 -7.61 3.35
N TYR A 174 14.68 -7.94 2.61
CA TYR A 174 14.62 -7.83 1.16
C TYR A 174 13.36 -7.07 0.73
N PRO A 175 13.45 -6.10 -0.21
CA PRO A 175 14.67 -5.59 -0.82
C PRO A 175 15.49 -4.70 0.14
N MET A 176 14.98 -4.44 1.35
CA MET A 176 15.59 -3.57 2.33
C MET A 176 15.37 -4.04 3.75
N ASP A 177 16.23 -3.57 4.66
CA ASP A 177 16.17 -3.85 6.09
C ASP A 177 15.30 -2.82 6.83
N VAL A 178 14.45 -3.32 7.73
CA VAL A 178 13.49 -2.52 8.48
C VAL A 178 13.94 -2.41 9.95
N SER A 179 13.68 -1.27 10.58
CA SER A 179 13.93 -1.13 12.02
C SER A 179 13.18 -2.20 12.82
N LEU A 180 13.86 -2.85 13.77
CA LEU A 180 13.24 -3.81 14.70
C LEU A 180 12.01 -3.22 15.41
N ALA A 181 12.01 -1.90 15.65
CA ALA A 181 10.87 -1.19 16.25
C ALA A 181 9.60 -1.22 15.38
N LEU A 182 9.72 -1.44 14.07
CA LEU A 182 8.59 -1.53 13.13
C LEU A 182 8.18 -2.98 12.84
N VAL A 183 8.86 -3.99 13.37
CA VAL A 183 8.47 -5.40 13.19
C VAL A 183 7.06 -5.69 13.74
N PRO A 184 6.65 -5.21 14.94
CA PRO A 184 5.30 -5.48 15.44
C PRO A 184 4.16 -5.02 14.51
N PRO A 185 4.15 -3.79 13.95
CA PRO A 185 3.09 -3.37 13.04
C PRO A 185 3.12 -4.13 11.70
N HIS A 186 4.29 -4.55 11.21
CA HIS A 186 4.38 -5.48 10.06
C HIS A 186 3.72 -6.82 10.36
N VAL A 187 4.05 -7.43 11.50
CA VAL A 187 3.50 -8.73 11.92
C VAL A 187 1.97 -8.62 12.09
N ALA A 188 1.48 -7.51 12.65
CA ALA A 188 0.05 -7.29 12.81
C ALA A 188 -0.69 -7.30 11.46
N TYR A 189 -0.22 -6.54 10.46
CA TYR A 189 -0.81 -6.57 9.13
C TYR A 189 -0.64 -7.91 8.44
N LEU A 190 0.53 -8.54 8.57
CA LEU A 190 0.79 -9.86 7.99
C LEU A 190 -0.22 -10.90 8.51
N VAL A 191 -0.49 -10.92 9.82
CA VAL A 191 -1.49 -11.81 10.42
C VAL A 191 -2.88 -11.54 9.85
N ILE A 192 -3.30 -10.28 9.75
CA ILE A 192 -4.60 -9.90 9.17
C ILE A 192 -4.71 -10.37 7.72
N PHE A 193 -3.70 -10.11 6.90
CA PHE A 193 -3.70 -10.44 5.47
C PHE A 193 -3.68 -11.96 5.24
N LEU A 194 -2.79 -12.69 5.92
CA LEU A 194 -2.73 -14.14 5.82
C LEU A 194 -4.02 -14.80 6.29
N ALA A 195 -4.58 -14.37 7.42
CA ALA A 195 -5.85 -14.91 7.91
C ALA A 195 -6.97 -14.69 6.87
N SER A 196 -7.06 -13.49 6.29
CA SER A 196 -8.02 -13.15 5.24
C SER A 196 -7.87 -14.04 4.00
N ILE A 197 -6.64 -14.26 3.53
CA ILE A 197 -6.33 -15.13 2.38
C ILE A 197 -6.69 -16.59 2.70
N ILE A 198 -6.27 -17.13 3.84
CA ILE A 198 -6.51 -18.52 4.25
C ILE A 198 -8.01 -18.80 4.36
N ILE A 199 -8.77 -17.92 5.02
CA ILE A 199 -10.23 -18.03 5.15
C ILE A 199 -10.90 -18.05 3.76
N THR A 200 -10.40 -17.24 2.84
CA THR A 200 -10.91 -17.15 1.47
C THR A 200 -10.58 -18.41 0.67
N CYS A 201 -9.34 -18.91 0.74
CA CYS A 201 -8.92 -20.15 0.08
C CYS A 201 -9.72 -21.37 0.55
N ARG A 202 -10.00 -21.47 1.86
CA ARG A 202 -10.85 -22.55 2.41
C ARG A 202 -12.23 -22.63 1.76
N LYS A 203 -12.81 -21.50 1.35
CA LYS A 203 -14.10 -21.48 0.62
C LYS A 203 -14.01 -22.26 -0.69
N PHE A 204 -12.92 -22.11 -1.42
CA PHE A 204 -12.72 -22.78 -2.72
C PHE A 204 -12.42 -24.27 -2.57
N LEU A 205 -11.78 -24.66 -1.46
CA LEU A 205 -11.46 -26.08 -1.20
C LEU A 205 -12.65 -26.90 -0.71
N VAL A 206 -13.65 -26.26 -0.09
CA VAL A 206 -14.83 -26.93 0.51
C VAL A 206 -16.07 -26.88 -0.40
N MET A 207 -16.02 -26.22 -1.56
CA MET A 207 -17.13 -26.27 -2.51
C MET A 207 -17.22 -27.67 -3.14
N PRO A 208 -18.36 -28.38 -3.03
CA PRO A 208 -18.56 -29.62 -3.76
C PRO A 208 -18.51 -29.31 -5.25
N ARG A 209 -17.69 -30.06 -6.00
CA ARG A 209 -17.75 -30.05 -7.47
C ARG A 209 -19.14 -30.56 -7.85
N GLN A 210 -20.04 -29.67 -8.24
CA GLN A 210 -21.21 -30.07 -9.01
C GLN A 210 -20.69 -30.42 -10.40
N ALA A 211 -20.58 -31.73 -10.65
CA ALA A 211 -20.37 -32.33 -11.96
C ALA A 211 -21.70 -32.52 -12.66
#